data_AF-A0A2H4MVW9-F1
#
_entry.id   AF-A0A2H4MVW9-F1
#
_cell.length_a   1.000
_cell.length_b   1.000
_cell.length_c   1.000
_cell.angle_alpha   90.00
_cell.angle_beta   90.00
_cell.angle_gamma   90.00
#
_symmetry.space_group_name_H-M   'P 1'
#
loop_
_entity.id
_entity.type
_entity.pdbx_description
1 polymer ?
#
loop_
_entity_poly.entity_id
_entity_poly.type
_entity_poly.pdbx_seq_one_letter_code
_entity_poly.pdbx_strand_id
1 'polypeptide(L)'
;QGWVANRFYYQVNIPLKDAAILANCPDREIRREWIQRLLDHDGAPGEDGGIEAWLRLGQAVGLDPDQLRSQELVLPGVRFAVDAYVNFARRASWQEAASSSLTELFAPQIHQSRLDSWPQHYPWIDPAGYEYFRTRLGQARRDAEHGLAITLEHYKTREGQERMLEILQFKLDILWSMLDAM
;
A
#
# COMPACT_ATOMS: atom_id res chain seq x y z
N GLN A 1 5.00 -10.35 14.92
CA GLN A 1 6.33 -10.17 14.30
C GLN A 1 6.35 -10.57 12.83
N GLY A 2 6.15 -11.84 12.47
CA GLY A 2 6.21 -12.32 11.07
C GLY A 2 5.37 -11.51 10.07
N TRP A 3 4.12 -11.16 10.44
CA TRP A 3 3.26 -10.29 9.63
C TRP A 3 3.86 -8.90 9.39
N VAL A 4 4.43 -8.25 10.42
CA VAL A 4 5.03 -6.90 10.31
C VAL A 4 6.23 -6.92 9.38
N ALA A 5 7.11 -7.92 9.52
CA ALA A 5 8.31 -8.08 8.69
C ALA A 5 7.95 -8.34 7.21
N ASN A 6 6.98 -9.23 6.95
CA ASN A 6 6.57 -9.54 5.58
C ASN A 6 5.81 -8.39 4.92
N ARG A 7 4.92 -7.73 5.66
CA ARG A 7 4.19 -6.56 5.13
C ARG A 7 5.07 -5.36 4.89
N PHE A 8 6.22 -5.22 5.57
CA PHE A 8 7.20 -4.19 5.27
C PHE A 8 7.64 -4.25 3.79
N TYR A 9 7.77 -5.45 3.20
CA TYR A 9 8.06 -5.60 1.78
C TYR A 9 6.98 -4.97 0.88
N TYR A 10 5.71 -5.13 1.22
CA TYR A 10 4.63 -4.44 0.51
C TYR A 10 4.76 -2.92 0.66
N GLN A 11 5.08 -2.43 1.87
CA GLN A 11 5.20 -0.99 2.13
C GLN A 11 6.30 -0.32 1.31
N VAL A 12 7.50 -0.91 1.25
CA VAL A 12 8.63 -0.36 0.48
C VAL A 12 8.43 -0.46 -1.04
N ASN A 13 7.52 -1.33 -1.49
CA ASN A 13 7.19 -1.49 -2.91
C ASN A 13 6.04 -0.57 -3.37
N ILE A 14 5.26 0.04 -2.46
CA ILE A 14 4.24 1.03 -2.84
C ILE A 14 4.84 2.21 -3.63
N PRO A 15 5.89 2.92 -3.15
CA PRO A 15 6.47 4.03 -3.90
C PRO A 15 7.08 3.57 -5.23
N LEU A 16 7.61 2.34 -5.32
CA LEU A 16 8.11 1.78 -6.58
C LEU A 16 6.98 1.53 -7.60
N LYS A 17 5.85 0.99 -7.13
CA LYS A 17 4.63 0.81 -7.91
C LYS A 17 4.08 2.17 -8.38
N ASP A 18 4.02 3.16 -7.49
CA ASP A 18 3.52 4.49 -7.83
C ASP A 18 4.45 5.27 -8.76
N ALA A 19 5.77 5.11 -8.63
CA ALA A 19 6.73 5.64 -9.58
C ALA A 19 6.57 5.02 -10.99
N ALA A 20 6.24 3.73 -11.08
CA ALA A 20 5.95 3.08 -12.35
C ALA A 20 4.68 3.66 -13.02
N ILE A 21 3.64 3.96 -12.24
CA ILE A 21 2.44 4.65 -12.72
C ILE A 21 2.80 6.04 -13.25
N LEU A 22 3.60 6.81 -12.50
CA LEU A 22 4.06 8.14 -12.91
C LEU A 22 4.86 8.08 -14.22
N ALA A 23 5.73 7.09 -14.38
CA ALA A 23 6.52 6.89 -15.59
C ALA A 23 5.65 6.60 -16.82
N ASN A 24 4.53 5.91 -16.64
CA ASN A 24 3.57 5.57 -17.70
C ASN A 24 2.51 6.65 -17.96
N CYS A 25 2.43 7.68 -17.12
CA CYS A 25 1.40 8.71 -17.19
C CYS A 25 1.91 9.98 -17.90
N PRO A 26 1.48 10.29 -19.14
CA PRO A 26 1.88 11.52 -19.83
C PRO A 26 1.18 12.78 -19.28
N ASP A 27 0.07 12.63 -18.55
CA ASP A 27 -0.70 13.74 -18.00
C ASP A 27 0.02 14.37 -16.79
N ARG A 28 0.34 15.66 -16.91
CA ARG A 28 1.08 16.39 -15.88
C ARG A 28 0.26 16.64 -14.62
N GLU A 29 -1.04 16.94 -14.73
CA GLU A 29 -1.84 17.27 -13.55
C GLU A 29 -2.11 16.01 -12.73
N ILE A 30 -2.37 14.87 -13.39
CA ILE A 30 -2.43 13.57 -12.71
C ILE A 30 -1.11 13.26 -11.99
N ARG A 31 0.04 13.46 -12.64
CA ARG A 31 1.35 13.23 -11.99
C ARG A 31 1.59 14.12 -10.77
N ARG A 32 1.14 15.38 -10.81
CA ARG A 32 1.27 16.34 -9.68
C ARG A 32 0.49 15.90 -8.46
N GLU A 33 -0.67 15.29 -8.64
CA GLU A 33 -1.45 14.74 -7.54
C GLU A 33 -0.88 13.39 -7.09
N TRP A 34 -0.51 12.51 -8.03
CA TRP A 34 -0.07 11.14 -7.73
C TRP A 34 1.28 11.09 -7.01
N ILE A 35 2.16 12.09 -7.23
CA ILE A 35 3.47 12.16 -6.54
C ILE A 35 3.35 12.26 -5.02
N GLN A 36 2.23 12.77 -4.49
CA GLN A 36 1.98 12.86 -3.05
C GLN A 36 2.07 11.48 -2.39
N ARG A 37 1.68 10.41 -3.09
CA ARG A 37 1.74 9.03 -2.57
C ARG A 37 3.19 8.58 -2.32
N LEU A 38 4.14 9.00 -3.14
CA LEU A 38 5.57 8.72 -2.91
C LEU A 38 6.03 9.47 -1.66
N LEU A 39 5.70 10.76 -1.55
CA LEU A 39 6.07 11.59 -0.39
C LEU A 39 5.46 11.06 0.91
N ASP A 40 4.22 10.59 0.88
CA ASP A 40 3.56 10.00 2.06
C ASP A 40 4.29 8.74 2.55
N HIS A 41 4.91 7.97 1.65
CA HIS A 41 5.61 6.72 1.97
C HIS A 41 7.09 6.93 2.30
N ASP A 42 7.80 7.70 1.48
CA ASP A 42 9.24 7.94 1.59
C ASP A 42 9.57 9.08 2.56
N GLY A 43 8.65 10.02 2.74
CA GLY A 43 8.87 11.29 3.43
C GLY A 43 9.30 12.40 2.47
N ALA A 44 8.91 13.64 2.77
CA ALA A 44 9.48 14.81 2.12
C ALA A 44 10.91 15.07 2.64
N PRO A 45 11.74 15.89 1.98
CA PRO A 45 13.08 16.21 2.47
C PRO A 45 13.07 16.72 3.92
N GLY A 46 13.66 15.94 4.83
CA GLY A 46 13.71 16.25 6.27
C GLY A 46 12.51 15.75 7.09
N GLU A 47 11.59 15.00 6.49
CA GLU A 47 10.42 14.42 7.15
C GLU A 47 10.45 12.89 7.04
N ASP A 48 9.93 12.21 8.07
CA ASP A 48 9.71 10.77 8.04
C ASP A 48 8.45 10.43 7.23
N GLY A 49 8.52 9.36 6.44
CA GLY A 49 7.37 8.81 5.72
C GLY A 49 6.72 7.60 6.38
N GLY A 50 5.73 7.03 5.70
CA GLY A 50 5.06 5.79 6.09
C GLY A 50 5.99 4.58 6.22
N ILE A 51 7.11 4.54 5.50
CA ILE A 51 8.14 3.48 5.65
C ILE A 51 8.80 3.55 7.03
N GLU A 52 9.21 4.75 7.47
CA GLU A 52 9.78 4.95 8.82
C GLU A 52 8.74 4.70 9.92
N ALA A 53 7.49 5.11 9.70
CA ALA A 53 6.40 4.76 10.62
C ALA A 53 6.18 3.23 10.71
N TRP A 54 6.38 2.48 9.63
CA TRP A 54 6.32 1.02 9.66
C TRP A 54 7.55 0.39 10.35
N LEU A 55 8.73 0.98 10.21
CA LEU A 55 9.92 0.55 10.98
C LEU A 55 9.69 0.73 12.48
N ARG A 56 9.07 1.84 12.90
CA ARG A 56 8.64 2.05 14.30
C ARG A 56 7.64 0.99 14.77
N LEU A 57 6.70 0.56 13.92
CA LEU A 57 5.83 -0.59 14.21
C LEU A 57 6.65 -1.88 14.38
N GLY A 58 7.68 -2.10 13.57
CA GLY A 58 8.64 -3.21 13.71
C GLY A 58 9.28 -3.24 15.10
N GLN A 59 9.84 -2.11 15.53
CA GLN A 59 10.44 -1.95 16.86
C GLN A 59 9.41 -2.19 17.97
N ALA A 60 8.20 -1.63 17.83
CA ALA A 60 7.12 -1.77 18.80
C ALA A 60 6.68 -3.23 19.00
N VAL A 61 6.85 -4.08 17.97
CA VAL A 61 6.60 -5.52 18.08
C VAL A 61 7.84 -6.35 18.43
N GLY A 62 8.96 -5.71 18.78
CA GLY A 62 10.20 -6.35 19.20
C GLY A 62 11.10 -6.85 18.07
N LEU A 63 11.01 -6.27 16.86
CA LEU A 63 11.92 -6.56 15.75
C LEU A 63 13.06 -5.54 15.68
N ASP A 64 14.24 -6.03 15.27
CA ASP A 64 15.38 -5.19 14.92
C ASP A 64 15.09 -4.42 13.61
N PRO A 65 15.22 -3.08 13.58
CA PRO A 65 15.10 -2.29 12.36
C PRO A 65 15.96 -2.80 11.20
N ASP A 66 17.17 -3.27 11.47
CA ASP A 66 18.09 -3.73 10.43
C ASP A 66 17.65 -5.07 9.85
N GLN A 67 17.01 -5.92 10.67
CA GLN A 67 16.34 -7.12 10.19
C GLN A 67 15.17 -6.79 9.25
N LEU A 68 14.34 -5.80 9.56
CA LEU A 68 13.29 -5.35 8.63
C LEU A 68 13.88 -4.82 7.32
N ARG A 69 14.90 -3.96 7.40
CA ARG A 69 15.56 -3.37 6.23
C ARG A 69 16.23 -4.41 5.34
N SER A 70 16.82 -5.45 5.93
CA SER A 70 17.44 -6.56 5.20
C SER A 70 16.43 -7.38 4.39
N GLN A 71 15.15 -7.37 4.78
CA GLN A 71 14.09 -8.18 4.19
C GLN A 71 14.34 -9.69 4.25
N GLU A 72 15.24 -10.16 5.12
CA GLU A 72 15.59 -11.59 5.24
C GLU A 72 14.40 -12.46 5.67
N LEU A 73 13.45 -11.88 6.39
CA LEU A 73 12.24 -12.56 6.87
C LEU A 73 11.10 -12.59 5.83
N VAL A 74 11.30 -11.99 4.65
CA VAL A 74 10.26 -11.91 3.62
C VAL A 74 10.12 -13.26 2.90
N LEU A 75 8.96 -13.87 3.07
CA LEU A 75 8.62 -15.17 2.48
C LEU A 75 8.52 -15.07 0.96
N PRO A 76 8.93 -16.11 0.21
CA PRO A 76 8.86 -16.11 -1.25
C PRO A 76 7.46 -15.87 -1.81
N GLY A 77 6.42 -16.44 -1.18
CA GLY A 77 5.02 -16.22 -1.59
C GLY A 77 4.59 -14.76 -1.46
N VAL A 78 4.99 -14.10 -0.38
CA VAL A 78 4.78 -12.66 -0.18
C VAL A 78 5.53 -11.87 -1.24
N ARG A 79 6.80 -12.20 -1.48
CA ARG A 79 7.63 -11.53 -2.49
C ARG A 79 6.98 -11.62 -3.88
N PHE A 80 6.58 -12.80 -4.32
CA PHE A 80 5.93 -12.98 -5.62
C PHE A 80 4.61 -12.23 -5.75
N ALA A 81 3.77 -12.24 -4.70
CA ALA A 81 2.51 -11.51 -4.71
C ALA A 81 2.72 -9.98 -4.82
N VAL A 82 3.66 -9.44 -4.03
CA VAL A 82 3.99 -8.00 -4.06
C VAL A 82 4.66 -7.62 -5.39
N ASP A 83 5.59 -8.44 -5.89
CA ASP A 83 6.29 -8.19 -7.16
C ASP A 83 5.31 -8.22 -8.34
N ALA A 84 4.29 -9.09 -8.31
CA ALA A 84 3.23 -9.10 -9.30
C ALA A 84 2.51 -7.75 -9.37
N TYR A 85 2.30 -7.08 -8.22
CA TYR A 85 1.67 -5.77 -8.18
C TYR A 85 2.51 -4.69 -8.86
N VAL A 86 3.81 -4.64 -8.53
CA VAL A 86 4.75 -3.70 -9.15
C VAL A 86 4.89 -3.96 -10.65
N ASN A 87 4.98 -5.23 -11.05
CA ASN A 87 5.11 -5.63 -12.45
C ASN A 87 3.85 -5.33 -13.27
N PHE A 88 2.66 -5.45 -12.68
CA PHE A 88 1.42 -4.99 -13.30
C PHE A 88 1.48 -3.48 -13.58
N ALA A 89 1.84 -2.67 -12.59
CA ALA A 89 1.92 -1.21 -12.75
C ALA A 89 2.97 -0.75 -13.77
N ARG A 90 4.06 -1.50 -13.94
CA ARG A 90 5.07 -1.24 -14.97
C ARG A 90 4.56 -1.47 -16.39
N ARG A 91 3.63 -2.41 -16.60
CA ARG A 91 3.26 -2.91 -17.94
C ARG A 91 1.87 -2.49 -18.40
N ALA A 92 0.92 -2.35 -17.47
CA ALA A 92 -0.44 -1.93 -17.75
C ALA A 92 -0.50 -0.45 -18.18
N SER A 93 -1.65 -0.01 -18.69
CA SER A 93 -1.89 1.42 -18.85
C SER A 93 -1.83 2.13 -17.49
N TRP A 94 -1.49 3.42 -17.48
CA TRP A 94 -1.41 4.15 -16.22
C TRP A 94 -2.78 4.21 -15.51
N GLN A 95 -3.90 4.20 -16.25
CA GLN A 95 -5.24 4.16 -15.67
C GLN A 95 -5.53 2.81 -15.03
N GLU A 96 -5.26 1.69 -15.72
CA GLU A 96 -5.41 0.34 -15.14
C GLU A 96 -4.57 0.19 -13.87
N ALA A 97 -3.31 0.63 -13.93
CA ALA A 97 -2.39 0.61 -12.81
C ALA A 97 -2.84 1.52 -11.65
N ALA A 98 -3.29 2.75 -11.92
CA ALA A 98 -3.82 3.66 -10.91
C ALA A 98 -5.09 3.10 -10.24
N SER A 99 -6.04 2.63 -11.03
CA SER A 99 -7.32 2.11 -10.54
C SER A 99 -7.16 0.85 -9.69
N SER A 100 -6.10 0.05 -9.89
CA SER A 100 -5.76 -1.08 -9.02
C SER A 100 -5.47 -0.68 -7.56
N SER A 101 -5.31 0.61 -7.24
CA SER A 101 -5.16 1.08 -5.87
C SER A 101 -6.46 1.02 -5.07
N LEU A 102 -7.63 0.96 -5.73
CA LEU A 102 -8.96 1.15 -5.12
C LEU A 102 -9.35 0.21 -3.99
N THR A 103 -8.58 -0.85 -3.71
CA THR A 103 -8.65 -1.52 -2.40
C THR A 103 -8.44 -0.57 -1.21
N GLU A 104 -7.87 0.62 -1.44
CA GLU A 104 -7.77 1.71 -0.46
C GLU A 104 -9.13 2.18 0.05
N LEU A 105 -10.22 1.97 -0.69
CA LEU A 105 -11.60 2.20 -0.20
C LEU A 105 -11.90 1.38 1.07
N PHE A 106 -11.24 0.24 1.25
CA PHE A 106 -11.42 -0.67 2.38
C PHE A 106 -10.34 -0.49 3.47
N ALA A 107 -9.25 0.23 3.18
CA ALA A 107 -8.11 0.35 4.07
C ALA A 107 -8.42 1.07 5.40
N PRO A 108 -9.23 2.15 5.45
CA PRO A 108 -9.55 2.81 6.72
C PRO A 108 -10.21 1.87 7.73
N GLN A 109 -11.10 0.99 7.28
CA GLN A 109 -11.81 0.05 8.17
C GLN A 109 -10.85 -0.93 8.84
N ILE A 110 -9.91 -1.52 8.08
CA ILE A 110 -8.93 -2.48 8.64
C ILE A 110 -7.85 -1.79 9.48
N HIS A 111 -7.56 -0.52 9.24
CA HIS A 111 -6.67 0.26 10.11
C HIS A 111 -7.36 0.59 11.44
N GLN A 112 -8.62 1.03 11.39
CA GLN A 112 -9.40 1.31 12.59
C GLN A 112 -9.58 0.05 13.45
N SER A 113 -9.88 -1.10 12.84
CA SER A 113 -10.06 -2.34 13.60
C SER A 113 -8.81 -2.75 14.39
N ARG A 114 -7.60 -2.48 13.86
CA ARG A 114 -6.34 -2.72 14.58
C ARG A 114 -6.14 -1.73 15.72
N LEU A 115 -6.43 -0.45 15.49
CA LEU A 115 -6.35 0.59 16.51
C LEU A 115 -7.29 0.30 17.70
N ASP A 116 -8.47 -0.25 17.43
CA ASP A 116 -9.46 -0.56 18.45
C ASP A 116 -9.11 -1.83 19.26
N SER A 117 -8.57 -2.85 18.59
CA SER A 117 -8.40 -4.20 19.16
C SER A 117 -7.00 -4.52 19.67
N TRP A 118 -5.94 -4.06 19.00
CA TRP A 118 -4.56 -4.45 19.36
C TRP A 118 -4.14 -3.98 20.76
N PRO A 119 -4.47 -2.76 21.22
CA PRO A 119 -4.13 -2.34 22.58
C PRO A 119 -4.75 -3.21 23.67
N GLN A 120 -5.91 -3.82 23.39
CA GLN A 120 -6.62 -4.69 24.35
C GLN A 120 -6.02 -6.10 24.39
N HIS A 121 -5.64 -6.64 23.23
CA HIS A 121 -5.18 -8.02 23.11
C HIS A 121 -3.65 -8.18 23.19
N TYR A 122 -2.91 -7.15 22.81
CA TYR A 122 -1.45 -7.14 22.73
C TYR A 122 -0.87 -5.89 23.42
N PRO A 123 -1.09 -5.71 24.74
CA PRO A 123 -0.72 -4.50 25.46
C PRO A 123 0.80 -4.26 25.55
N TRP A 124 1.61 -5.24 25.15
CA TRP A 124 3.07 -5.16 25.08
C TRP A 124 3.57 -4.40 23.83
N ILE A 125 2.70 -4.14 22.85
CA ILE A 125 3.06 -3.34 21.67
C ILE A 125 3.11 -1.87 22.09
N ASP A 126 4.26 -1.22 21.90
CA ASP A 126 4.43 0.20 22.18
C ASP A 126 3.40 1.06 21.42
N PRO A 127 2.65 1.96 22.08
CA PRO A 127 1.69 2.85 21.43
C PRO A 127 2.21 3.67 20.25
N ALA A 128 3.52 3.97 20.21
CA ALA A 128 4.15 4.65 19.09
C ALA A 128 4.09 3.83 17.78
N GLY A 129 4.00 2.49 17.87
CA GLY A 129 3.89 1.60 16.71
C GLY A 129 2.56 1.75 15.95
N TYR A 130 1.54 2.33 16.56
CA TYR A 130 0.23 2.53 15.92
C TYR A 130 0.18 3.74 14.98
N GLU A 131 1.24 4.54 14.92
CA GLU A 131 1.26 5.80 14.17
C GLU A 131 0.94 5.59 12.69
N TYR A 132 1.55 4.58 12.05
CA TYR A 132 1.28 4.26 10.65
C TYR A 132 -0.22 4.05 10.38
N PHE A 133 -0.93 3.32 11.25
CA PHE A 133 -2.36 3.06 11.06
C PHE A 133 -3.19 4.32 11.22
N ARG A 134 -2.86 5.20 12.19
CA ARG A 134 -3.53 6.49 12.39
C ARG A 134 -3.37 7.39 11.17
N THR A 135 -2.14 7.56 10.69
CA THR A 135 -1.84 8.40 9.52
C THR A 135 -2.58 7.92 8.27
N ARG A 136 -2.64 6.60 8.04
CA ARG A 136 -3.33 6.04 6.87
C ARG A 136 -4.85 6.24 6.85
N LEU A 137 -5.51 6.53 7.98
CA LEU A 137 -6.95 6.84 7.98
C LEU A 137 -7.27 8.06 7.11
N GLY A 138 -6.44 9.11 7.21
CA GLY A 138 -6.59 10.32 6.40
C GLY A 138 -6.05 10.15 4.99
N GLN A 139 -4.85 9.60 4.85
CA GLN A 139 -4.19 9.45 3.54
C GLN A 139 -4.98 8.52 2.61
N ALA A 140 -5.44 7.35 3.08
CA ALA A 140 -6.16 6.39 2.25
C ALA A 140 -7.48 6.95 1.70
N ARG A 141 -8.15 7.85 2.43
CA ARG A 141 -9.37 8.51 1.96
C ARG A 141 -9.07 9.45 0.78
N ARG A 142 -8.08 10.34 0.94
CA ARG A 142 -7.62 11.24 -0.14
C ARG A 142 -7.18 10.44 -1.37
N ASP A 143 -6.39 9.40 -1.13
CA ASP A 143 -5.87 8.48 -2.16
C ASP A 143 -7.01 7.82 -2.95
N ALA A 144 -8.03 7.32 -2.25
CA ALA A 144 -9.19 6.67 -2.86
C ALA A 144 -10.08 7.66 -3.63
N GLU A 145 -10.22 8.91 -3.17
CA GLU A 145 -10.99 9.95 -3.89
C GLU A 145 -10.40 10.21 -5.28
N HIS A 146 -9.08 10.41 -5.36
CA HIS A 146 -8.39 10.61 -6.65
C HIS A 146 -8.42 9.33 -7.52
N GLY A 147 -8.14 8.16 -6.94
CA GLY A 147 -8.19 6.89 -7.67
C GLY A 147 -9.59 6.58 -8.23
N LEU A 148 -10.64 6.93 -7.49
CA LEU A 148 -12.02 6.73 -7.92
C LEU A 148 -12.38 7.67 -9.07
N ALA A 149 -11.93 8.93 -9.03
CA ALA A 149 -12.13 9.88 -10.11
C ALA A 149 -11.52 9.39 -11.44
N ILE A 150 -10.24 8.97 -11.42
CA ILE A 150 -9.57 8.39 -12.60
C ILE A 150 -10.36 7.18 -13.13
N THR A 151 -10.78 6.29 -12.23
CA THR A 151 -11.50 5.07 -12.59
C THR A 151 -12.84 5.38 -13.26
N LEU A 152 -13.64 6.25 -12.64
CA LEU A 152 -14.94 6.64 -13.18
C LEU A 152 -14.81 7.40 -14.50
N GLU A 153 -13.73 8.16 -14.70
CA GLU A 153 -13.45 8.85 -15.96
C GLU A 153 -13.01 7.89 -17.07
N HIS A 154 -12.15 6.91 -16.76
CA HIS A 154 -11.60 6.01 -17.77
C HIS A 154 -12.58 4.94 -18.25
N TYR A 155 -13.30 4.28 -17.33
CA TYR A 155 -14.11 3.10 -17.65
C TYR A 155 -15.58 3.48 -17.95
N LYS A 156 -15.83 3.95 -19.18
CA LYS A 156 -17.14 4.40 -19.64
C LYS A 156 -18.02 3.33 -20.29
N THR A 157 -17.44 2.18 -20.65
CA THR A 157 -18.16 1.07 -21.29
C THR A 157 -18.31 -0.10 -20.33
N ARG A 158 -19.31 -0.95 -20.57
CA ARG A 158 -19.52 -2.18 -19.77
C ARG A 158 -18.27 -3.07 -19.78
N GLU A 159 -17.68 -3.28 -20.96
CA GLU A 159 -16.44 -4.06 -21.11
C GLU A 159 -15.30 -3.48 -20.28
N GLY A 160 -15.12 -2.15 -20.30
CA GLY A 160 -14.11 -1.48 -19.47
C GLY A 160 -14.39 -1.65 -17.97
N GLN A 161 -15.65 -1.57 -17.55
CA GLN A 161 -16.04 -1.77 -16.16
C GLN A 161 -15.80 -3.20 -15.70
N GLU A 162 -16.15 -4.20 -16.51
CA GLU A 162 -15.88 -5.62 -16.23
C GLU A 162 -14.37 -5.85 -16.11
N ARG A 163 -13.58 -5.30 -17.04
CA ARG A 163 -12.11 -5.32 -16.97
C ARG A 163 -11.57 -4.70 -15.68
N MET A 164 -12.11 -3.57 -15.25
CA MET A 164 -11.67 -2.92 -14.01
C MET A 164 -12.01 -3.76 -12.77
N LEU A 165 -13.15 -4.44 -12.76
CA LEU A 165 -13.50 -5.36 -11.67
C LEU A 165 -12.52 -6.54 -11.59
N GLU A 166 -12.09 -7.08 -12.73
CA GLU A 166 -11.03 -8.10 -12.75
C GLU A 166 -9.69 -7.59 -12.22
N ILE A 167 -9.32 -6.34 -12.55
CA ILE A 167 -8.10 -5.71 -12.01
C ILE A 167 -8.19 -5.54 -10.49
N LEU A 168 -9.37 -5.16 -9.98
CA LEU A 168 -9.59 -5.06 -8.54
C LEU A 168 -9.54 -6.44 -7.88
N GLN A 169 -10.10 -7.48 -8.52
CA GLN A 169 -9.99 -8.85 -8.05
C GLN A 169 -8.54 -9.32 -7.99
N PHE A 170 -7.74 -9.07 -9.05
CA PHE A 170 -6.30 -9.34 -9.04
C PHE A 170 -5.59 -8.68 -7.85
N LYS A 171 -5.95 -7.43 -7.53
CA LYS A 171 -5.39 -6.76 -6.35
C LYS A 171 -5.81 -7.43 -5.05
N LEU A 172 -7.05 -7.88 -4.93
CA LEU A 172 -7.52 -8.63 -3.76
C LEU A 172 -6.76 -9.96 -3.62
N ASP A 173 -6.54 -10.67 -4.73
CA ASP A 173 -5.82 -11.95 -4.76
C ASP A 173 -4.36 -11.79 -4.32
N ILE A 174 -3.69 -10.68 -4.66
CA ILE A 174 -2.36 -10.33 -4.13
C ILE A 174 -2.41 -10.24 -2.60
N LEU A 175 -3.33 -9.45 -2.06
CA LEU A 175 -3.43 -9.24 -0.61
C LEU A 175 -3.76 -10.53 0.13
N TRP A 176 -4.59 -11.37 -0.47
CA TRP A 176 -4.95 -12.68 0.07
C TRP A 176 -3.76 -13.65 0.03
N SER A 177 -3.07 -13.76 -1.11
CA SER A 177 -1.91 -14.63 -1.30
C SER A 177 -0.75 -14.29 -0.36
N MET A 178 -0.59 -13.00 -0.03
CA MET A 178 0.38 -12.58 0.98
C MET A 178 0.05 -13.17 2.36
N LEU A 179 -1.23 -13.27 2.72
CA LEU A 179 -1.66 -13.84 3.99
C LEU A 179 -1.65 -15.37 3.95
N ASP A 180 -1.96 -16.00 2.82
CA ASP A 180 -1.84 -17.47 2.68
C ASP A 180 -0.41 -17.96 2.89
N ALA A 181 0.58 -17.12 2.57
CA ALA A 181 1.99 -17.43 2.81
C ALA A 181 2.41 -17.28 4.29
N MET A 182 1.67 -16.51 5.11
CA MET A 182 2.04 -16.16 6.50
C MET A 182 1.34 -17.04 7.53
#